data_AF-A0A1C1YRR4-F1
#
_entry.id   AF-A0A1C1YRR4-F1
#
_cell.length_a   1.000
_cell.length_b   1.000
_cell.length_c   1.000
_cell.angle_alpha   90.00
_cell.angle_beta   90.00
_cell.angle_gamma   90.00
#
_symmetry.space_group_name_H-M   'P 1'
#
loop_
_entity.id
_entity.type
_entity.pdbx_description
1 polymer ?
#
loop_
_entity_poly.entity_id
_entity_poly.type
_entity_poly.pdbx_seq_one_letter_code
_entity_poly.pdbx_strand_id
1 'polypeptide(L)'
;MTNRSSEAVDDLHEPLREVMSRISVEIADVAELIEQLEPLLSNGRSTEFLASPDHMRVMQGIDLAVQKARGIAEFIDGIGEELDSRHLVDISTALNLITLEDMKRRLKAAVPAVHSTEVYQKASGDLDFF
;
A
#
# COMPACT_ATOMS: atom_id res chain seq x y z
N MET A 1 31.89 -27.70 -14.46
CA MET A 1 30.47 -27.77 -14.84
C MET A 1 29.67 -27.06 -13.77
N THR A 2 29.33 -25.80 -14.02
CA THR A 2 28.64 -24.89 -13.08
C THR A 2 27.14 -25.17 -13.10
N ASN A 3 26.64 -25.87 -12.08
CA ASN A 3 25.22 -26.01 -11.83
C ASN A 3 24.71 -24.76 -11.10
N ARG A 4 24.46 -23.66 -11.84
CA ARG A 4 23.91 -22.39 -11.32
C ARG A 4 22.45 -22.14 -11.77
N SER A 5 21.79 -23.18 -12.25
CA SER A 5 20.45 -23.05 -12.88
C SER A 5 19.29 -23.49 -11.97
N SER A 6 19.57 -23.93 -10.74
CA SER A 6 18.56 -24.52 -9.85
C SER A 6 18.23 -23.69 -8.60
N GLU A 7 18.93 -22.58 -8.33
CA GLU A 7 18.74 -21.76 -7.12
C GLU A 7 17.71 -20.62 -7.29
N ALA A 8 17.28 -20.30 -8.52
CA ALA A 8 16.40 -19.14 -8.77
C ALA A 8 14.90 -19.44 -8.71
N VAL A 9 14.50 -20.71 -8.59
CA VAL A 9 13.08 -21.14 -8.63
C VAL A 9 12.51 -21.37 -7.22
N ASP A 10 13.37 -21.50 -6.21
CA ASP A 10 12.97 -21.69 -4.80
C ASP A 10 12.70 -20.35 -4.07
N ASP A 11 13.02 -19.22 -4.72
CA ASP A 11 13.06 -17.86 -4.12
C ASP A 11 11.69 -17.16 -4.04
N LEU A 12 10.59 -17.88 -4.29
CA LEU A 12 9.21 -17.32 -4.28
C LEU A 12 8.26 -18.06 -3.34
N HIS A 13 8.76 -19.09 -2.63
CA HIS A 13 8.04 -19.72 -1.52
C HIS A 13 8.40 -18.99 -0.22
N GLU A 14 7.51 -18.13 0.23
CA GLU A 14 7.75 -17.27 1.37
C GLU A 14 6.83 -17.60 2.54
N PRO A 15 7.24 -17.34 3.80
CA PRO A 15 6.36 -17.51 4.95
C PRO A 15 5.09 -16.68 4.79
N LEU A 16 3.92 -17.32 4.87
CA LEU A 16 2.62 -16.67 4.70
C LEU A 16 2.47 -15.47 5.64
N ARG A 17 2.95 -15.59 6.87
CA ARG A 17 2.97 -14.50 7.85
C ARG A 17 3.69 -13.24 7.32
N GLU A 18 4.84 -13.41 6.68
CA GLU A 18 5.60 -12.29 6.13
C GLU A 18 4.89 -11.68 4.91
N VAL A 19 4.31 -12.52 4.05
CA VAL A 19 3.50 -12.06 2.92
C VAL A 19 2.29 -11.25 3.40
N MET A 20 1.57 -11.74 4.41
CA MET A 20 0.42 -11.03 4.99
C MET A 20 0.81 -9.70 5.63
N SER A 21 1.95 -9.66 6.34
CA SER A 21 2.48 -8.41 6.91
C SER A 21 2.84 -7.38 5.84
N ARG A 22 3.40 -7.81 4.69
CA ARG A 22 3.66 -6.88 3.57
C ARG A 22 2.36 -6.38 2.94
N ILE A 23 1.34 -7.23 2.81
CA ILE A 23 0.02 -6.83 2.31
C ILE A 23 -0.65 -5.83 3.26
N SER A 24 -0.59 -6.06 4.58
CA SER A 24 -1.19 -5.13 5.56
C SER A 24 -0.54 -3.76 5.48
N VAL A 25 0.80 -3.70 5.40
CA VAL A 25 1.54 -2.44 5.20
C VAL A 25 1.15 -1.73 3.91
N GLU A 26 1.07 -2.43 2.76
CA GLU A 26 0.66 -1.79 1.50
C GLU A 26 -0.76 -1.20 1.57
N ILE A 27 -1.69 -1.86 2.27
CA ILE A 27 -3.05 -1.35 2.43
C ILE A 27 -3.08 -0.14 3.37
N ALA A 28 -2.25 -0.13 4.42
CA ALA A 28 -2.08 1.02 5.30
C ALA A 28 -1.49 2.23 4.53
N ASP A 29 -0.47 2.00 3.71
CA ASP A 29 0.11 3.00 2.80
C ASP A 29 -0.96 3.61 1.88
N VAL A 30 -1.85 2.79 1.32
CA VAL A 30 -2.97 3.28 0.50
C VAL A 30 -3.92 4.14 1.32
N ALA A 31 -4.21 3.78 2.57
CA ALA A 31 -5.03 4.59 3.45
C ALA A 31 -4.42 5.97 3.71
N GLU A 32 -3.11 6.04 3.96
CA GLU A 32 -2.39 7.32 4.11
C GLU A 32 -2.44 8.15 2.83
N LEU A 33 -2.24 7.54 1.67
CA LEU A 33 -2.33 8.24 0.38
C LEU A 33 -3.72 8.84 0.18
N ILE A 34 -4.79 8.11 0.52
CA ILE A 34 -6.17 8.62 0.44
C ILE A 34 -6.38 9.78 1.42
N GLU A 35 -5.91 9.67 2.65
CA GLU A 35 -6.01 10.73 3.68
C GLU A 35 -5.30 12.01 3.23
N GLN A 36 -4.15 11.89 2.55
CA GLN A 36 -3.43 13.05 2.00
C GLN A 36 -4.16 13.76 0.85
N LEU A 37 -5.12 13.12 0.18
CA LEU A 37 -5.95 13.78 -0.83
C LEU A 37 -7.00 14.71 -0.21
N GLU A 38 -7.39 14.48 1.05
CA GLU A 38 -8.39 15.26 1.78
C GLU A 38 -8.11 16.78 1.77
N PRO A 39 -6.92 17.27 2.18
CA PRO A 39 -6.62 18.70 2.16
C PRO A 39 -6.58 19.27 0.74
N LEU A 40 -6.15 18.50 -0.27
CA LEU A 40 -6.07 18.97 -1.66
C LEU A 40 -7.44 19.27 -2.27
N LEU A 41 -8.48 18.55 -1.84
CA LEU A 41 -9.85 18.76 -2.30
C LEU A 41 -10.49 20.00 -1.68
N SER A 42 -9.98 20.43 -0.53
CA SER A 42 -10.49 21.57 0.24
C SER A 42 -9.72 22.87 -0.05
N ASN A 43 -8.45 22.77 -0.42
CA ASN A 43 -7.57 23.92 -0.67
C ASN A 43 -8.08 24.82 -1.82
N GLY A 44 -8.09 26.13 -1.58
CA GLY A 44 -8.46 27.15 -2.59
C GLY A 44 -9.96 27.24 -2.91
N ARG A 45 -10.83 26.53 -2.18
CA ARG A 45 -12.29 26.58 -2.36
C ARG A 45 -12.94 27.66 -1.49
N SER A 46 -14.07 28.20 -1.94
CA SER A 46 -14.84 29.16 -1.15
C SER A 46 -15.49 28.50 0.06
N THR A 47 -15.70 29.26 1.13
CA THR A 47 -16.34 28.79 2.36
C THR A 47 -17.75 28.23 2.13
N GLU A 48 -18.51 28.84 1.20
CA GLU A 48 -19.84 28.36 0.80
C GLU A 48 -19.79 26.98 0.12
N PHE A 49 -18.78 26.73 -0.72
CA PHE A 49 -18.58 25.43 -1.35
C PHE A 49 -18.18 24.36 -0.33
N LEU A 50 -17.27 24.69 0.59
CA LEU A 50 -16.85 23.79 1.67
C LEU A 50 -18.00 23.43 2.61
N ALA A 51 -18.96 24.35 2.81
CA ALA A 51 -20.16 24.11 3.58
C ALA A 51 -21.27 23.38 2.78
N SER A 52 -21.08 23.12 1.49
CA SER A 52 -22.10 22.49 0.67
C SER A 52 -22.32 21.03 1.10
N PRO A 53 -23.59 20.54 1.13
CA PRO A 53 -23.89 19.15 1.46
C PRO A 53 -23.17 18.15 0.55
N ASP A 54 -22.94 18.50 -0.71
CA ASP A 54 -22.25 17.65 -1.66
C ASP A 54 -20.76 17.51 -1.35
N HIS A 55 -20.09 18.62 -1.00
CA HIS A 55 -18.71 18.58 -0.54
C HIS A 55 -18.59 17.76 0.75
N MET A 56 -19.44 18.01 1.76
CA MET A 56 -19.44 17.24 3.01
C MET A 56 -19.61 15.73 2.77
N ARG A 57 -20.49 15.34 1.83
CA ARG A 57 -20.68 13.92 1.48
C ARG A 57 -19.43 13.30 0.87
N VAL A 58 -18.71 14.04 0.03
CA VAL A 58 -17.43 13.59 -0.54
C VAL A 58 -16.39 13.40 0.57
N MET A 59 -16.25 14.38 1.47
CA MET A 59 -15.28 14.31 2.58
C MET A 59 -15.57 13.13 3.50
N GLN A 60 -16.83 12.90 3.85
CA GLN A 60 -17.25 11.71 4.62
C GLN A 60 -16.96 10.40 3.88
N GLY A 61 -17.14 10.38 2.55
CA GLY A 61 -16.80 9.22 1.73
C GLY A 61 -15.31 8.90 1.76
N ILE A 62 -14.45 9.91 1.78
CA ILE A 62 -12.99 9.77 1.89
C ILE A 62 -12.61 9.23 3.26
N ASP A 63 -13.09 9.85 4.34
CA ASP A 63 -12.86 9.38 5.71
C ASP A 63 -13.29 7.92 5.89
N LEU A 64 -14.48 7.56 5.38
CA LEU A 64 -14.96 6.18 5.39
C LEU A 64 -14.03 5.22 4.62
N ALA A 65 -13.49 5.65 3.48
CA ALA A 65 -12.54 4.84 2.71
C ALA A 65 -11.23 4.62 3.47
N VAL A 66 -10.70 5.66 4.12
CA VAL A 66 -9.50 5.60 4.97
C VAL A 66 -9.72 4.60 6.12
N GLN A 67 -10.83 4.74 6.85
CA GLN A 67 -11.17 3.84 7.97
C GLN A 67 -11.31 2.38 7.52
N LYS A 68 -11.94 2.14 6.36
CA LYS A 68 -12.07 0.78 5.80
C LYS A 68 -10.72 0.19 5.42
N ALA A 69 -9.86 0.97 4.76
CA ALA A 69 -8.52 0.50 4.38
C ALA A 69 -7.69 0.15 5.62
N ARG A 70 -7.64 1.04 6.63
CA ARG A 70 -6.96 0.78 7.91
C ARG A 70 -7.50 -0.48 8.60
N GLY A 71 -8.83 -0.61 8.72
CA GLY A 71 -9.43 -1.79 9.34
C GLY A 71 -9.12 -3.11 8.61
N ILE A 72 -9.01 -3.09 7.27
CA ILE A 72 -8.60 -4.27 6.50
C ILE A 72 -7.12 -4.59 6.74
N ALA A 73 -6.25 -3.57 6.76
CA ALA A 73 -4.83 -3.76 7.06
C ALA A 73 -4.62 -4.40 8.43
N GLU A 74 -5.25 -3.85 9.47
CA GLU A 74 -5.20 -4.37 10.84
C GLU A 74 -5.74 -5.80 10.94
N PHE A 75 -6.84 -6.11 10.24
CA PHE A 75 -7.41 -7.45 10.23
C PHE A 75 -6.47 -8.48 9.58
N ILE A 76 -5.82 -8.13 8.47
CA ILE A 76 -4.85 -9.00 7.79
C ILE A 76 -3.62 -9.21 8.69
N ASP A 77 -3.13 -8.16 9.32
CA ASP A 77 -2.00 -8.24 10.24
C ASP A 77 -2.31 -9.16 11.42
N GLY A 78 -3.48 -8.99 12.04
CA GLY A 78 -3.93 -9.84 13.15
C GLY A 78 -4.12 -11.31 12.77
N ILE A 79 -4.57 -11.63 11.55
CA ILE A 79 -4.56 -13.02 11.06
C ILE A 79 -3.12 -13.52 10.93
N GLY A 80 -2.22 -12.70 10.38
CA GLY A 80 -0.81 -13.02 10.19
C GLY A 80 -0.08 -13.36 11.48
N GLU A 81 -0.42 -12.69 12.58
CA GLU A 81 0.17 -12.95 13.91
C GLU A 81 -0.11 -14.37 14.44
N GLU A 82 -1.26 -14.95 14.09
CA GLU A 82 -1.67 -16.30 14.50
C GLU A 82 -1.08 -17.42 13.60
N LEU A 83 -0.38 -17.07 12.53
CA LEU A 83 0.18 -18.04 11.59
C LEU A 83 1.57 -18.55 11.99
N ASP A 84 1.75 -19.87 11.93
CA ASP A 84 3.06 -20.52 12.04
C ASP A 84 3.95 -20.14 10.85
N SER A 85 5.21 -19.78 11.12
CA SER A 85 6.21 -19.37 10.13
C SER A 85 6.61 -20.48 9.14
N ARG A 86 6.22 -21.74 9.40
CA ARG A 86 6.47 -22.87 8.51
C ARG A 86 5.49 -22.96 7.33
N HIS A 87 4.39 -22.21 7.34
CA HIS A 87 3.47 -22.18 6.21
C HIS A 87 4.07 -21.34 5.09
N LEU A 88 4.52 -21.99 4.02
CA LEU A 88 5.07 -21.35 2.84
C LEU A 88 4.01 -21.20 1.74
N VAL A 89 4.11 -20.13 0.97
CA VAL A 89 3.21 -19.81 -0.14
C VAL A 89 4.02 -19.38 -1.35
N ASP A 90 3.64 -19.85 -2.54
CA ASP A 90 4.14 -19.34 -3.80
C ASP A 90 3.41 -18.04 -4.17
N ILE A 91 4.12 -16.92 -4.18
CA ILE A 91 3.55 -15.61 -4.55
C ILE A 91 3.70 -15.25 -6.03
N SER A 92 4.32 -16.10 -6.85
CA SER A 92 4.66 -15.81 -8.25
C SER A 92 3.44 -15.37 -9.06
N THR A 93 2.34 -16.11 -8.95
CA THR A 93 1.12 -15.82 -9.69
C THR A 93 0.50 -14.50 -9.22
N ALA A 94 0.46 -14.26 -7.91
CA ALA A 94 -0.10 -13.04 -7.34
C ALA A 94 0.72 -11.80 -7.76
N LEU A 95 2.05 -11.88 -7.71
CA LEU A 95 2.93 -10.80 -8.15
C LEU A 95 2.78 -10.45 -9.64
N ASN A 96 2.46 -11.43 -10.48
CA ASN A 96 2.27 -11.21 -11.92
C ASN A 96 0.98 -10.46 -12.25
N LEU A 97 0.02 -10.39 -11.32
CA LEU A 97 -1.19 -9.59 -11.49
C LEU A 97 -0.96 -8.11 -11.19
N ILE A 98 0.17 -7.77 -10.55
CA ILE A 98 0.49 -6.41 -10.15
C ILE A 98 1.19 -5.69 -11.30
N THR A 99 0.63 -4.55 -11.69
CA THR A 99 1.15 -3.70 -12.78
C THR A 99 1.97 -2.51 -12.28
N LEU A 100 1.77 -2.08 -11.03
CA LEU A 100 2.58 -1.03 -10.41
C LEU A 100 3.89 -1.63 -9.91
N GLU A 101 4.98 -1.36 -10.62
CA GLU A 101 6.31 -1.93 -10.35
C GLU A 101 6.82 -1.64 -8.93
N ASP A 102 6.55 -0.45 -8.38
CA ASP A 102 6.92 -0.14 -7.00
C ASP A 102 6.19 -1.02 -5.98
N MET A 103 4.86 -1.15 -6.11
CA MET A 103 4.05 -2.03 -5.25
C MET A 103 4.48 -3.49 -5.40
N LYS A 104 4.73 -3.92 -6.63
CA LYS A 104 5.24 -5.27 -6.93
C LYS A 104 6.58 -5.53 -6.23
N ARG A 105 7.50 -4.56 -6.26
CA ARG A 105 8.79 -4.66 -5.59
C ARG A 105 8.63 -4.79 -4.08
N ARG A 106 7.78 -3.98 -3.46
CA ARG A 106 7.54 -4.00 -2.01
C ARG A 106 6.90 -5.30 -1.54
N LEU A 107 6.00 -5.87 -2.33
CA LEU A 107 5.38 -7.16 -2.02
C LEU A 107 6.31 -8.35 -2.26
N LYS A 108 7.27 -8.23 -3.20
CA LYS A 108 8.24 -9.28 -3.53
C LYS A 108 9.42 -9.37 -2.55
N ALA A 109 9.86 -8.25 -1.98
CA ALA A 109 11.08 -8.24 -1.17
C ALA A 109 10.75 -7.94 0.29
N ALA A 110 11.26 -8.75 1.23
CA ALA A 110 11.37 -8.40 2.66
C ALA A 110 12.41 -7.27 2.90
N VAL A 111 12.40 -6.24 2.05
CA VAL A 111 13.21 -5.04 2.18
C VAL A 111 12.31 -3.99 2.81
N PRO A 112 12.68 -3.38 3.95
CA PRO A 112 11.95 -2.27 4.52
C PRO A 112 11.86 -1.16 3.46
N ALA A 113 10.67 -0.99 2.89
CA ALA A 113 10.46 -0.01 1.86
C ALA A 113 10.30 1.37 2.49
N VAL A 114 10.81 2.38 1.80
CA VAL A 114 10.46 3.78 2.04
C VAL A 114 8.96 3.93 1.77
N HIS A 115 8.20 4.46 2.73
CA HIS A 115 6.73 4.59 2.62
C HIS A 115 6.40 5.35 1.34
N SER A 116 5.33 4.93 0.63
CA SER A 116 4.93 5.54 -0.65
C SER A 116 4.76 7.06 -0.52
N THR A 117 4.25 7.49 0.63
CA THR A 117 4.05 8.89 1.03
C THR A 117 5.35 9.70 1.01
N GLU A 118 6.48 9.15 1.44
CA GLU A 118 7.78 9.85 1.37
C GLU A 118 8.29 10.02 -0.07
N VAL A 119 8.00 9.05 -0.96
CA VAL A 119 8.37 9.12 -2.38
C VAL A 119 7.56 10.20 -3.08
N TYR A 120 6.25 10.26 -2.84
CA TYR A 120 5.38 11.31 -3.40
C TYR A 120 5.74 12.70 -2.88
N GLN A 121 6.07 12.84 -1.60
CA GLN A 121 6.50 14.13 -1.04
C GLN A 121 7.83 14.61 -1.64
N LYS A 122 8.79 13.70 -1.89
CA LYS A 122 10.04 14.04 -2.58
C LYS A 122 9.82 14.44 -4.03
N ALA A 123 8.93 13.76 -4.75
CA ALA A 123 8.60 14.11 -6.14
C ALA A 123 7.84 15.44 -6.25
N SER A 124 6.99 15.77 -5.25
CA SER A 124 6.24 17.04 -5.24
C SER A 124 7.12 18.27 -4.95
N GLY A 125 8.31 18.09 -4.38
CA GLY A 125 9.27 19.18 -4.14
C GLY A 125 10.09 19.60 -5.37
N ASP A 126 10.03 18.82 -6.46
CA ASP A 126 10.79 19.02 -7.71
C ASP A 126 9.92 19.57 -8.85
N LEU A 127 8.64 19.86 -8.60
CA LEU A 127 7.76 20.55 -9.54
C LEU A 127 7.96 22.07 -9.41
N ASP A 128 9.11 22.55 -9.89
CA ASP A 128 9.22 23.94 -10.35
C ASP A 128 8.21 24.12 -11.49
N PHE A 129 7.11 24.83 -11.21
CA PHE A 129 6.10 25.19 -12.20
C PHE A 129 6.76 26.05 -13.29
N PHE A 130 6.74 25.57 -14.53
CA PHE A 130 6.95 26.38 -15.73
C PHE A 130 5.76 27.31 -15.98
#